data_AF-A0A4V1ZTM0-F1
#
_entry.id   AF-A0A4V1ZTM0-F1
#
_cell.length_a   1.000
_cell.length_b   1.000
_cell.length_c   1.000
_cell.angle_alpha   90.00
_cell.angle_beta   90.00
_cell.angle_gamma   90.00
#
_symmetry.space_group_name_H-M   'P 1'
#
loop_
_entity.id
_entity.type
_entity.pdbx_description
1 polymer ?
#
loop_
_entity_poly.entity_id
_entity_poly.type
_entity_poly.pdbx_seq_one_letter_code
_entity_poly.pdbx_strand_id
1 'polypeptide(L)'
;LVITPPAGFEISTNGTTWSGSAASITLTPTSNTLASTTISVRLNATATGAYSGNISHVSTGATTVNVAVTGNRLATAAPQSDPLIWWPLTRNRQDSTAIRSARITATMPTLKALYVSNGTTLSTIPAYTTQFGQALGATANGDGTWSAVGGTLKRNYYEQFTVTATGGAVRLDSLLLSSAFYNTSSNTKLAVVYSKSNFVSDSTDVSGGVGNGLSSAAYGSFAAPIVLPNQTSGPTNVYHLILNGSTGVALTTGQTLTIRLYWACGSTGTPRYAMLKNVVVKGAPQAVTATAPAQLAEVQLYPNPTADGRLTLALPGLREPTQLNISNLLGQRMYAATLPASPSSQQLDLSALPTGVYLVQVRLASGEQVVRHLVRQ
;
A
#
# COMPACT_ATOMS: atom_id res chain seq x y z
N LEU A 1 -2.24 44.28 -6.37
CA LEU A 1 -1.15 43.30 -6.23
C LEU A 1 -1.48 42.10 -7.09
N VAL A 2 -0.59 41.67 -7.96
CA VAL A 2 -0.74 40.48 -8.81
C VAL A 2 0.20 39.39 -8.28
N ILE A 3 -0.33 38.20 -8.09
CA ILE A 3 0.38 37.03 -7.56
C ILE A 3 0.37 35.93 -8.61
N THR A 4 1.56 35.47 -9.00
CA THR A 4 1.72 34.48 -10.08
C THR A 4 2.58 33.30 -9.62
N PRO A 5 2.08 32.04 -9.68
CA PRO A 5 2.89 30.87 -9.38
C PRO A 5 3.80 30.46 -10.55
N PRO A 6 4.90 29.75 -10.28
CA PRO A 6 5.70 29.11 -11.32
C PRO A 6 4.98 27.89 -11.91
N ALA A 7 5.44 27.43 -13.08
CA ALA A 7 4.87 26.25 -13.74
C ALA A 7 4.89 25.01 -12.82
N GLY A 8 3.80 24.24 -12.83
CA GLY A 8 3.62 23.06 -11.98
C GLY A 8 3.07 23.36 -10.59
N PHE A 9 2.98 24.63 -10.18
CA PHE A 9 2.35 25.04 -8.92
C PHE A 9 1.03 25.79 -9.16
N GLU A 10 0.15 25.73 -8.18
CA GLU A 10 -1.10 26.48 -8.16
C GLU A 10 -1.26 27.21 -6.82
N ILE A 11 -1.95 28.34 -6.86
CA ILE A 11 -2.28 29.16 -5.70
C ILE A 11 -3.79 29.33 -5.52
N SER A 12 -4.22 29.58 -4.28
CA SER A 12 -5.64 29.76 -3.93
C SER A 12 -5.82 30.72 -2.75
N THR A 13 -6.89 31.51 -2.78
CA THR A 13 -7.33 32.38 -1.66
C THR A 13 -8.37 31.72 -0.75
N ASN A 14 -8.98 30.61 -1.18
CA ASN A 14 -10.08 29.95 -0.45
C ASN A 14 -9.87 28.44 -0.23
N GLY A 15 -8.79 27.88 -0.78
CA GLY A 15 -8.44 26.45 -0.68
C GLY A 15 -9.25 25.51 -1.58
N THR A 16 -10.24 26.01 -2.34
CA THR A 16 -11.13 25.20 -3.18
C THR A 16 -10.97 25.49 -4.67
N THR A 17 -10.79 26.75 -5.05
CA THR A 17 -10.50 27.16 -6.45
C THR A 17 -9.03 27.50 -6.60
N TRP A 18 -8.37 26.91 -7.59
CA TRP A 18 -6.91 26.96 -7.76
C TRP A 18 -6.53 27.59 -9.10
N SER A 19 -5.53 28.47 -9.07
CA SER A 19 -5.02 29.18 -10.24
C SER A 19 -3.57 28.80 -10.52
N GLY A 20 -3.28 28.37 -11.75
CA GLY A 20 -1.93 27.99 -12.20
C GLY A 20 -1.13 29.13 -12.82
N SER A 21 0.03 28.82 -13.42
CA SER A 21 0.96 29.84 -13.97
C SER A 21 0.39 30.69 -15.11
N ALA A 22 -0.69 30.25 -15.77
CA ALA A 22 -1.40 31.01 -16.81
C ALA A 22 -2.53 31.91 -16.25
N ALA A 23 -2.85 31.79 -14.96
CA ALA A 23 -3.94 32.52 -14.31
C ALA A 23 -3.43 33.14 -13.00
N SER A 24 -3.03 34.41 -13.03
CA SER A 24 -2.61 35.13 -11.82
C SER A 24 -3.79 35.49 -10.92
N ILE A 25 -3.58 35.55 -9.62
CA ILE A 25 -4.54 36.12 -8.67
C ILE A 25 -4.27 37.62 -8.53
N THR A 26 -5.29 38.45 -8.72
CA THR A 26 -5.20 39.90 -8.49
C THR A 26 -5.95 40.27 -7.22
N LEU A 27 -5.23 40.86 -6.27
CA LEU A 27 -5.78 41.47 -5.07
C LEU A 27 -5.82 42.99 -5.23
N THR A 28 -7.03 43.55 -5.13
CA THR A 28 -7.26 44.99 -5.27
C THR A 28 -7.19 45.67 -3.90
N PRO A 29 -6.28 46.64 -3.69
CA PRO A 29 -6.25 47.43 -2.45
C PRO A 29 -7.49 48.31 -2.33
N THR A 30 -7.96 48.51 -1.10
CA THR A 30 -9.00 49.49 -0.77
C THR A 30 -8.37 50.60 0.07
N SER A 31 -8.56 51.86 -0.34
CA SER A 31 -7.96 53.02 0.34
C SER A 31 -6.43 52.90 0.49
N ASN A 32 -5.74 52.42 -0.56
CA ASN A 32 -4.28 52.16 -0.57
C ASN A 32 -3.79 51.13 0.46
N THR A 33 -4.69 50.38 1.08
CA THR A 33 -4.35 49.30 2.02
C THR A 33 -4.83 47.98 1.46
N LEU A 34 -4.08 46.91 1.73
CA LEU A 34 -4.49 45.56 1.43
C LEU A 34 -4.58 44.78 2.75
N ALA A 35 -5.73 44.18 3.01
CA ALA A 35 -5.91 43.32 4.18
C ALA A 35 -4.98 42.10 4.08
N SER A 36 -4.49 41.63 5.23
CA SER A 36 -3.71 40.40 5.29
C SER A 36 -4.52 39.25 4.68
N THR A 37 -4.01 38.69 3.58
CA THR A 37 -4.68 37.66 2.79
C THR A 37 -3.80 36.43 2.77
N THR A 38 -4.32 35.29 3.21
CA THR A 38 -3.60 34.01 3.16
C THR A 38 -3.69 33.43 1.76
N ILE A 39 -2.54 33.06 1.18
CA ILE A 39 -2.47 32.36 -0.10
C ILE A 39 -2.00 30.93 0.15
N SER A 40 -2.86 29.96 -0.17
CA SER A 40 -2.52 28.54 -0.16
C SER A 40 -1.78 28.17 -1.44
N VAL A 41 -0.82 27.24 -1.34
CA VAL A 41 0.01 26.79 -2.47
C VAL A 41 -0.02 25.27 -2.54
N ARG A 42 -0.11 24.70 -3.74
CA ARG A 42 0.08 23.26 -3.98
C ARG A 42 0.92 22.99 -5.23
N LEU A 43 1.59 21.84 -5.27
CA LEU A 43 2.17 21.28 -6.50
C LEU A 43 1.06 20.53 -7.26
N ASN A 44 0.77 20.93 -8.49
CA ASN A 44 -0.21 20.30 -9.38
C ASN A 44 0.38 20.05 -10.78
N ALA A 45 1.59 19.51 -10.84
CA ALA A 45 2.21 19.15 -12.11
C ALA A 45 1.54 17.91 -12.75
N THR A 46 1.68 17.73 -14.06
CA THR A 46 1.18 16.55 -14.81
C THR A 46 2.28 15.57 -15.21
N ALA A 47 3.55 16.00 -15.21
CA ALA A 47 4.72 15.16 -15.41
C ALA A 47 5.43 14.86 -14.09
N THR A 48 6.18 13.77 -14.03
CA THR A 48 6.97 13.40 -12.85
C THR A 48 8.32 14.09 -12.88
N GLY A 49 8.78 14.61 -11.75
CA GLY A 49 10.05 15.33 -11.68
C GLY A 49 10.12 16.26 -10.47
N ALA A 50 11.28 16.90 -10.32
CA ALA A 50 11.47 18.00 -9.39
C ALA A 50 10.96 19.29 -10.04
N TYR A 51 10.25 20.10 -9.25
CA TYR A 51 9.72 21.40 -9.63
C TYR A 51 10.22 22.43 -8.63
N SER A 52 10.70 23.55 -9.13
CA SER A 52 11.16 24.67 -8.31
C SER A 52 10.92 25.98 -9.05
N GLY A 53 10.68 27.05 -8.30
CA GLY A 53 10.55 28.39 -8.86
C GLY A 53 10.10 29.39 -7.79
N ASN A 54 9.75 30.59 -8.24
CA ASN A 54 9.27 31.65 -7.36
C ASN A 54 7.81 31.96 -7.63
N ILE A 55 7.03 32.10 -6.56
CA ILE A 55 5.77 32.84 -6.59
C ILE A 55 6.12 34.33 -6.55
N SER A 56 5.74 35.08 -7.59
CA SER A 56 6.04 36.50 -7.69
C SER A 56 4.86 37.35 -7.20
N HIS A 57 5.17 38.43 -6.49
CA HIS A 57 4.22 39.42 -5.99
C HIS A 57 4.57 40.77 -6.61
N VAL A 58 3.73 41.25 -7.53
CA VAL A 58 3.98 42.47 -8.31
C VAL A 58 2.90 43.51 -8.02
N SER A 59 3.31 44.73 -7.67
CA SER A 59 2.44 45.90 -7.59
C SER A 59 3.11 47.09 -8.26
N THR A 60 2.33 47.90 -8.97
CA THR A 60 2.82 49.09 -9.67
C THR A 60 3.61 49.99 -8.72
N GLY A 61 4.82 50.37 -9.11
CA GLY A 61 5.69 51.25 -8.33
C GLY A 61 6.43 50.60 -7.16
N ALA A 62 6.26 49.29 -6.92
CA ALA A 62 7.01 48.55 -5.91
C ALA A 62 7.99 47.55 -6.55
N THR A 63 9.04 47.20 -5.81
CA THR A 63 9.92 46.09 -6.18
C THR A 63 9.19 44.75 -6.04
N THR A 64 9.39 43.85 -6.99
CA THR A 64 8.78 42.51 -6.96
C THR A 64 9.33 41.71 -5.78
N VAL A 65 8.44 41.09 -5.00
CA VAL A 65 8.80 40.16 -3.92
C VAL A 65 8.58 38.73 -4.37
N ASN A 66 9.59 37.87 -4.17
CA ASN A 66 9.56 36.47 -4.57
C ASN A 66 9.53 35.55 -3.35
N VAL A 67 8.70 34.50 -3.40
CA VAL A 67 8.68 33.40 -2.44
C VAL A 67 9.05 32.11 -3.16
N ALA A 68 10.16 31.49 -2.78
CA ALA A 68 10.63 30.26 -3.40
C ALA A 68 9.75 29.06 -3.00
N VAL A 69 9.45 28.20 -3.97
CA VAL A 69 8.73 26.94 -3.78
C VAL A 69 9.50 25.80 -4.43
N THR A 70 9.47 24.63 -3.80
CA THR A 70 10.04 23.39 -4.34
C THR A 70 9.10 22.22 -4.06
N GLY A 71 9.10 21.22 -4.94
CA GLY A 71 8.30 20.01 -4.74
C GLY A 71 8.60 18.95 -5.80
N ASN A 72 8.29 17.69 -5.50
CA ASN A 72 8.54 16.57 -6.41
C ASN A 72 7.21 15.91 -6.75
N ARG A 73 6.92 15.76 -8.05
CA ARG A 73 5.83 14.90 -8.52
C ARG A 73 6.37 13.53 -8.89
N LEU A 74 5.72 12.50 -8.40
CA LEU A 74 6.17 11.12 -8.52
C LEU A 74 5.18 10.32 -9.37
N ALA A 75 5.64 9.25 -9.98
CA ALA A 75 4.86 8.49 -10.97
C ALA A 75 3.70 7.68 -10.37
N THR A 76 3.69 7.46 -9.06
CA THR A 76 2.71 6.59 -8.42
C THR A 76 2.37 7.08 -7.03
N ALA A 77 1.07 7.12 -6.71
CA ALA A 77 0.57 7.35 -5.36
C ALA A 77 0.45 6.01 -4.63
N ALA A 78 0.90 5.95 -3.39
CA ALA A 78 0.72 4.78 -2.54
C ALA A 78 -0.73 4.75 -2.02
N PRO A 79 -1.35 3.57 -1.84
CA PRO A 79 -2.53 3.45 -1.00
C PRO A 79 -2.24 3.97 0.42
N GLN A 80 -3.15 4.74 1.01
CA GLN A 80 -3.04 5.02 2.44
C GLN A 80 -3.42 3.75 3.21
N SER A 81 -2.49 3.21 3.99
CA SER A 81 -2.66 1.96 4.74
C SER A 81 -1.93 2.02 6.07
N ASP A 82 -2.11 1.02 6.93
CA ASP A 82 -1.53 0.97 8.27
C ASP A 82 -0.20 0.18 8.28
N PRO A 83 0.69 0.42 9.26
CA PRO A 83 1.84 -0.44 9.49
C PRO A 83 1.40 -1.89 9.76
N LEU A 84 1.93 -2.84 9.00
CA LEU A 84 1.76 -4.27 9.25
C LEU A 84 2.89 -4.84 10.10
N ILE A 85 4.10 -4.29 9.95
CA ILE A 85 5.28 -4.69 10.70
C ILE A 85 6.31 -3.57 10.69
N TRP A 86 7.10 -3.46 11.77
CA TRP A 86 8.12 -2.44 11.94
C TRP A 86 9.38 -3.01 12.58
N TRP A 87 10.53 -2.90 11.91
CA TRP A 87 11.85 -3.10 12.48
C TRP A 87 12.47 -1.75 12.87
N PRO A 88 12.58 -1.43 14.18
CA PRO A 88 13.19 -0.18 14.61
C PRO A 88 14.68 -0.10 14.27
N LEU A 89 15.37 -1.25 14.37
CA LEU A 89 16.81 -1.39 14.14
C LEU A 89 17.67 -0.52 15.08
N THR A 90 17.16 -0.18 16.26
CA THR A 90 17.85 0.68 17.23
C THR A 90 18.60 -0.09 18.32
N ARG A 91 18.33 -1.39 18.47
CA ARG A 91 18.94 -2.26 19.47
C ARG A 91 19.42 -3.59 18.88
N ASN A 92 18.64 -4.13 17.95
CA ASN A 92 18.89 -5.39 17.27
C ASN A 92 18.01 -5.47 16.01
N ARG A 93 17.96 -6.65 15.39
CA ARG A 93 17.19 -6.94 14.16
C ARG A 93 15.77 -7.45 14.41
N GLN A 94 15.29 -7.41 15.65
CA GLN A 94 13.93 -7.82 15.95
C GLN A 94 12.95 -6.72 15.53
N ASP A 95 11.80 -7.11 15.02
CA ASP A 95 10.70 -6.19 14.82
C ASP A 95 9.91 -5.97 16.11
N SER A 96 9.07 -4.93 16.09
CA SER A 96 8.18 -4.56 17.17
C SER A 96 6.95 -5.45 17.20
N THR A 97 6.85 -6.32 18.19
CA THR A 97 5.66 -7.15 18.44
C THR A 97 4.41 -6.32 18.69
N ALA A 98 4.55 -5.09 19.22
CA ALA A 98 3.43 -4.18 19.47
C ALA A 98 2.81 -3.62 18.17
N ILE A 99 3.58 -3.57 17.08
CA ILE A 99 3.10 -3.09 15.77
C ILE A 99 2.81 -4.25 14.81
N ARG A 100 3.40 -5.43 15.02
CA ARG A 100 3.21 -6.59 14.15
C ARG A 100 1.74 -6.98 14.07
N SER A 101 1.18 -6.93 12.87
CA SER A 101 -0.15 -7.44 12.56
C SER A 101 -0.22 -8.94 12.82
N ALA A 102 -1.33 -9.41 13.40
CA ALA A 102 -1.64 -10.84 13.49
C ALA A 102 -1.71 -11.53 12.12
N ARG A 103 -1.82 -10.75 11.03
CA ARG A 103 -1.85 -11.26 9.66
C ARG A 103 -0.47 -11.55 9.07
N ILE A 104 0.60 -11.27 9.80
CA ILE A 104 1.96 -11.38 9.30
C ILE A 104 2.83 -12.12 10.31
N THR A 105 3.62 -13.05 9.81
CA THR A 105 4.83 -13.53 10.49
C THR A 105 6.03 -13.06 9.70
N ALA A 106 7.07 -12.62 10.40
CA ALA A 106 8.31 -12.20 9.77
C ALA A 106 9.52 -12.91 10.37
N THR A 107 10.57 -12.99 9.57
CA THR A 107 11.86 -13.53 10.00
C THR A 107 12.79 -12.39 10.40
N MET A 108 13.82 -12.72 11.18
CA MET A 108 14.91 -11.78 11.43
C MET A 108 15.58 -11.40 10.10
N PRO A 109 15.80 -10.11 9.82
CA PRO A 109 16.53 -9.66 8.65
C PRO A 109 17.93 -10.29 8.56
N THR A 110 18.28 -10.74 7.37
CA THR A 110 19.56 -11.43 7.11
C THR A 110 20.43 -10.59 6.19
N LEU A 111 21.73 -10.53 6.49
CA LEU A 111 22.72 -9.87 5.65
C LEU A 111 23.42 -10.88 4.74
N LYS A 112 23.64 -10.52 3.48
CA LYS A 112 24.50 -11.24 2.54
C LYS A 112 25.64 -10.31 2.14
N ALA A 113 26.87 -10.67 2.51
CA ALA A 113 28.11 -9.92 2.26
C ALA A 113 28.11 -8.46 2.75
N LEU A 114 27.11 -8.08 3.54
CA LEU A 114 27.10 -6.87 4.35
C LEU A 114 27.29 -7.28 5.81
N TYR A 115 27.88 -6.39 6.58
CA TYR A 115 28.24 -6.67 7.97
C TYR A 115 27.96 -5.44 8.80
N VAL A 116 27.43 -5.65 10.00
CA VAL A 116 27.19 -4.56 10.94
C VAL A 116 28.50 -3.97 11.44
N SER A 117 28.47 -2.71 11.87
CA SER A 117 29.60 -2.05 12.49
C SER A 117 30.14 -2.87 13.66
N ASN A 118 31.48 -2.95 13.77
CA ASN A 118 32.16 -3.58 14.88
C ASN A 118 32.16 -2.73 16.16
N GLY A 119 31.79 -1.45 16.07
CA GLY A 119 31.82 -0.51 17.21
C GLY A 119 33.20 -0.24 17.79
N THR A 120 34.28 -0.69 17.17
CA THR A 120 35.66 -0.46 17.61
C THR A 120 36.39 0.51 16.69
N THR A 121 36.08 0.51 15.40
CA THR A 121 36.61 1.49 14.43
C THR A 121 36.10 2.89 14.72
N LEU A 122 34.84 3.00 15.16
CA LEU A 122 34.23 4.22 15.65
C LEU A 122 33.24 3.88 16.76
N SER A 123 33.63 4.11 18.01
CA SER A 123 32.88 3.70 19.20
C SER A 123 31.50 4.37 19.34
N THR A 124 31.31 5.52 18.70
CA THR A 124 30.02 6.22 18.66
C THR A 124 29.02 5.59 17.70
N ILE A 125 29.47 4.71 16.79
CA ILE A 125 28.63 4.00 15.82
C ILE A 125 28.83 2.48 15.96
N PRO A 126 28.33 1.85 17.04
CA PRO A 126 28.24 0.39 17.13
C PRO A 126 27.16 -0.16 16.18
N ALA A 127 27.00 -1.48 16.16
CA ALA A 127 26.08 -2.18 15.26
C ALA A 127 24.65 -1.61 15.25
N TYR A 128 24.10 -1.25 16.42
CA TYR A 128 22.76 -0.68 16.57
C TYR A 128 22.76 0.45 17.61
N THR A 129 22.10 1.56 17.29
CA THR A 129 21.84 2.65 18.24
C THR A 129 20.50 3.34 17.98
N THR A 130 19.99 4.07 18.97
CA THR A 130 18.82 4.94 18.77
C THR A 130 19.11 6.09 17.81
N GLN A 131 20.34 6.60 17.78
CA GLN A 131 20.75 7.71 16.92
C GLN A 131 20.90 7.27 15.46
N PHE A 132 21.71 6.25 15.21
CA PHE A 132 22.12 5.83 13.86
C PHE A 132 21.28 4.67 13.29
N GLY A 133 20.47 4.00 14.12
CA GLY A 133 19.86 2.73 13.74
C GLY A 133 20.91 1.64 13.61
N GLN A 134 20.75 0.77 12.62
CA GLN A 134 21.74 -0.21 12.22
C GLN A 134 22.80 0.45 11.35
N ALA A 135 24.06 0.31 11.73
CA ALA A 135 25.19 0.74 10.93
C ALA A 135 25.83 -0.47 10.26
N LEU A 136 26.10 -0.37 8.95
CA LEU A 136 26.64 -1.48 8.16
C LEU A 136 27.70 -1.03 7.14
N GLY A 137 28.55 -1.98 6.76
CA GLY A 137 29.59 -1.88 5.74
C GLY A 137 29.65 -3.16 4.87
N ALA A 138 30.60 -3.21 3.94
CA ALA A 138 30.73 -4.30 2.97
C ALA A 138 31.91 -5.26 3.26
N THR A 139 32.49 -5.18 4.46
CA THR A 139 33.64 -5.95 4.90
C THR A 139 33.37 -6.68 6.20
N ALA A 140 33.86 -7.92 6.31
CA ALA A 140 33.55 -8.82 7.41
C ALA A 140 34.04 -8.31 8.78
N ASN A 141 35.06 -7.46 8.80
CA ASN A 141 35.59 -6.86 10.02
C ASN A 141 34.70 -5.73 10.57
N GLY A 142 33.65 -5.31 9.87
CA GLY A 142 32.68 -4.31 10.34
C GLY A 142 33.27 -2.90 10.49
N ASP A 143 34.31 -2.56 9.72
CA ASP A 143 35.06 -1.30 9.83
C ASP A 143 34.46 -0.12 9.04
N GLY A 144 33.32 -0.32 8.39
CA GLY A 144 32.70 0.70 7.54
C GLY A 144 33.49 0.94 6.24
N THR A 145 34.17 -0.06 5.71
CA THR A 145 34.75 0.01 4.37
C THR A 145 33.82 -0.58 3.31
N TRP A 146 33.91 -0.01 2.11
CA TRP A 146 33.04 -0.32 0.98
C TRP A 146 33.80 -0.77 -0.25
N SER A 147 35.10 -1.07 -0.15
CA SER A 147 35.94 -1.48 -1.31
C SER A 147 35.36 -2.68 -2.07
N ALA A 148 34.73 -3.62 -1.36
CA ALA A 148 34.11 -4.80 -1.94
C ALA A 148 32.89 -4.49 -2.84
N VAL A 149 32.20 -3.38 -2.59
CA VAL A 149 31.03 -2.92 -3.37
C VAL A 149 31.41 -1.77 -4.31
N GLY A 150 32.03 -0.72 -3.79
CA GLY A 150 32.35 0.52 -4.48
C GLY A 150 31.13 1.41 -4.69
N GLY A 151 31.23 2.36 -5.63
CA GLY A 151 30.16 3.31 -5.99
C GLY A 151 29.05 2.74 -6.89
N THR A 152 29.03 1.43 -7.11
CA THR A 152 28.07 0.74 -7.98
C THR A 152 27.41 -0.39 -7.22
N LEU A 153 26.08 -0.46 -7.29
CA LEU A 153 25.29 -1.48 -6.61
C LEU A 153 25.64 -2.88 -7.12
N LYS A 154 25.68 -3.86 -6.21
CA LYS A 154 25.94 -5.26 -6.53
C LYS A 154 24.86 -6.14 -5.92
N ARG A 155 24.29 -7.05 -6.72
CA ARG A 155 23.18 -7.92 -6.30
C ARG A 155 23.53 -8.94 -5.20
N ASN A 156 24.82 -9.18 -4.95
CA ASN A 156 25.29 -10.11 -3.93
C ASN A 156 25.53 -9.45 -2.56
N TYR A 157 25.24 -8.15 -2.42
CA TYR A 157 25.42 -7.36 -1.20
C TYR A 157 24.08 -6.77 -0.79
N TYR A 158 23.39 -7.42 0.15
CA TYR A 158 22.06 -6.99 0.54
C TYR A 158 21.72 -7.29 1.99
N GLU A 159 20.77 -6.52 2.49
CA GLU A 159 19.96 -6.91 3.65
C GLU A 159 18.60 -7.37 3.17
N GLN A 160 18.14 -8.52 3.68
CA GLN A 160 16.89 -9.15 3.28
C GLN A 160 15.90 -9.15 4.44
N PHE A 161 14.71 -8.64 4.16
CA PHE A 161 13.53 -8.69 5.02
C PHE A 161 12.54 -9.68 4.42
N THR A 162 11.86 -10.46 5.25
CA THR A 162 10.91 -11.48 4.78
C THR A 162 9.62 -11.37 5.57
N VAL A 163 8.51 -11.27 4.84
CA VAL A 163 7.17 -11.11 5.37
C VAL A 163 6.31 -12.24 4.82
N THR A 164 5.76 -13.07 5.69
CA THR A 164 4.87 -14.18 5.33
C THR A 164 3.47 -13.89 5.83
N ALA A 165 2.47 -14.03 4.96
CA ALA A 165 1.07 -13.89 5.34
C ALA A 165 0.65 -15.07 6.23
N THR A 166 0.18 -14.76 7.42
CA THR A 166 -0.41 -15.69 8.40
C THR A 166 -1.80 -15.18 8.79
N GLY A 167 -2.75 -15.97 9.26
CA GLY A 167 -4.05 -15.40 9.72
C GLY A 167 -4.93 -14.72 8.64
N GLY A 168 -4.72 -15.00 7.35
CA GLY A 168 -5.58 -14.59 6.22
C GLY A 168 -4.86 -13.79 5.12
N ALA A 169 -5.58 -13.41 4.07
CA ALA A 169 -5.02 -12.67 2.94
C ALA A 169 -4.71 -11.21 3.30
N VAL A 170 -3.62 -10.69 2.76
CA VAL A 170 -3.11 -9.35 3.05
C VAL A 170 -2.49 -8.73 1.81
N ARG A 171 -2.68 -7.41 1.63
CA ARG A 171 -1.99 -6.62 0.63
C ARG A 171 -0.88 -5.85 1.32
N LEU A 172 0.34 -5.93 0.80
CA LEU A 172 1.47 -5.08 1.17
C LEU A 172 1.63 -4.02 0.07
N ASP A 173 1.62 -2.74 0.41
CA ASP A 173 1.65 -1.68 -0.61
C ASP A 173 2.79 -0.68 -0.47
N SER A 174 3.38 -0.54 0.72
CA SER A 174 4.43 0.44 0.94
C SER A 174 5.54 -0.10 1.84
N LEU A 175 6.77 0.33 1.56
CA LEU A 175 7.93 0.17 2.42
C LEU A 175 8.42 1.56 2.83
N LEU A 176 8.45 1.84 4.13
CA LEU A 176 9.04 3.04 4.68
C LEU A 176 10.37 2.68 5.34
N LEU A 177 11.37 3.55 5.21
CA LEU A 177 12.65 3.38 5.90
C LEU A 177 13.36 4.72 6.05
N SER A 178 14.23 4.84 7.04
CA SER A 178 15.18 5.92 7.18
C SER A 178 16.58 5.43 6.85
N SER A 179 17.28 6.11 5.96
CA SER A 179 18.64 5.74 5.57
C SER A 179 19.49 6.94 5.17
N ALA A 180 20.78 6.83 5.39
CA ALA A 180 21.79 7.79 4.96
C ALA A 180 23.16 7.11 4.99
N PHE A 181 24.18 7.77 4.45
CA PHE A 181 25.56 7.40 4.69
C PHE A 181 26.17 8.29 5.76
N TYR A 182 27.00 7.70 6.62
CA TYR A 182 27.90 8.43 7.50
C TYR A 182 29.22 8.68 6.78
N ASN A 183 29.69 9.93 6.83
CA ASN A 183 31.03 10.36 6.40
C ASN A 183 31.35 10.13 4.93
N THR A 184 30.34 10.01 4.06
CA THR A 184 30.54 9.97 2.60
C THR A 184 29.34 10.54 1.85
N SER A 185 29.64 11.30 0.79
CA SER A 185 28.68 11.79 -0.21
C SER A 185 29.00 11.28 -1.61
N SER A 186 30.06 10.47 -1.75
CA SER A 186 30.51 9.99 -3.06
C SER A 186 29.69 8.78 -3.47
N ASN A 187 29.01 8.84 -4.62
CA ASN A 187 28.31 7.71 -5.26
C ASN A 187 27.41 6.92 -4.31
N THR A 188 26.75 7.60 -3.38
CA THR A 188 25.89 7.01 -2.34
C THR A 188 24.57 6.56 -2.95
N LYS A 189 24.27 5.27 -2.88
CA LYS A 189 23.12 4.66 -3.53
C LYS A 189 22.35 3.77 -2.56
N LEU A 190 21.03 3.77 -2.68
CA LEU A 190 20.12 2.77 -2.11
C LEU A 190 19.18 2.26 -3.21
N ALA A 191 19.11 0.95 -3.39
CA ALA A 191 18.08 0.31 -4.19
C ALA A 191 17.30 -0.71 -3.37
N VAL A 192 16.05 -0.94 -3.76
CA VAL A 192 15.15 -1.90 -3.15
C VAL A 192 14.46 -2.70 -4.25
N VAL A 193 14.51 -4.02 -4.12
CA VAL A 193 13.70 -4.94 -4.93
C VAL A 193 12.95 -5.90 -4.01
N TYR A 194 11.86 -6.47 -4.51
CA TYR A 194 11.09 -7.47 -3.81
C TYR A 194 10.77 -8.66 -4.73
N SER A 195 10.35 -9.76 -4.12
CA SER A 195 10.08 -11.02 -4.81
C SER A 195 9.12 -11.89 -4.00
N LYS A 196 8.21 -12.58 -4.68
CA LYS A 196 7.35 -13.62 -4.10
C LYS A 196 7.99 -15.02 -4.14
N SER A 197 8.98 -15.23 -5.02
CA SER A 197 9.69 -16.51 -5.17
C SER A 197 11.03 -16.58 -4.42
N ASN A 198 11.31 -15.63 -3.52
CA ASN A 198 12.61 -15.49 -2.86
C ASN A 198 13.78 -15.35 -3.87
N PHE A 199 13.55 -14.57 -4.92
CA PHE A 199 14.46 -14.25 -6.00
C PHE A 199 14.90 -15.45 -6.85
N VAL A 200 14.07 -16.49 -6.93
CA VAL A 200 14.30 -17.65 -7.81
C VAL A 200 13.81 -17.38 -9.22
N SER A 201 12.59 -16.85 -9.38
CA SER A 201 11.94 -16.62 -10.68
C SER A 201 11.42 -15.19 -10.87
N ASP A 202 11.42 -14.36 -9.83
CA ASP A 202 11.00 -12.95 -9.91
C ASP A 202 11.94 -12.02 -9.13
N SER A 203 12.10 -10.80 -9.64
CA SER A 203 12.82 -9.70 -8.99
C SER A 203 12.18 -8.41 -9.47
N THR A 204 11.32 -7.82 -8.65
CA THR A 204 10.57 -6.63 -9.02
C THR A 204 11.11 -5.42 -8.30
N ASP A 205 11.35 -4.35 -9.05
CA ASP A 205 11.75 -3.07 -8.46
C ASP A 205 10.59 -2.44 -7.68
N VAL A 206 10.93 -1.74 -6.60
CA VAL A 206 10.02 -0.73 -6.06
C VAL A 206 9.82 0.38 -7.08
N SER A 207 8.65 1.00 -7.04
CA SER A 207 8.45 2.28 -7.73
C SER A 207 8.61 3.43 -6.74
N GLY A 208 8.64 4.65 -7.28
CA GLY A 208 8.87 5.86 -6.48
C GLY A 208 7.87 6.07 -5.36
N GLY A 209 8.06 7.15 -4.61
CA GLY A 209 7.22 7.56 -3.50
C GLY A 209 7.86 8.78 -2.85
N VAL A 210 7.44 9.18 -1.66
CA VAL A 210 7.87 10.46 -1.06
C VAL A 210 9.13 10.31 -0.20
N GLY A 211 9.99 11.33 -0.20
CA GLY A 211 11.19 11.35 0.63
C GLY A 211 12.34 12.11 -0.02
N ASN A 212 13.27 12.59 0.80
CA ASN A 212 14.40 13.39 0.32
C ASN A 212 15.42 12.52 -0.44
N GLY A 213 15.62 12.80 -1.73
CA GLY A 213 16.43 11.98 -2.64
C GLY A 213 15.62 11.08 -3.57
N LEU A 214 14.29 11.05 -3.44
CA LEU A 214 13.39 10.39 -4.39
C LEU A 214 12.99 11.33 -5.54
N SER A 215 13.14 10.86 -6.77
CA SER A 215 12.75 11.59 -7.99
C SER A 215 12.32 10.63 -9.10
N SER A 216 11.92 11.15 -10.26
CA SER A 216 11.62 10.33 -11.46
C SER A 216 12.84 9.60 -12.02
N ALA A 217 14.06 9.98 -11.66
CA ALA A 217 15.31 9.34 -12.10
C ALA A 217 16.08 8.62 -10.97
N ALA A 218 15.62 8.76 -9.73
CA ALA A 218 16.21 8.15 -8.53
C ALA A 218 15.08 7.71 -7.60
N TYR A 219 14.35 6.67 -7.98
CA TYR A 219 13.11 6.23 -7.31
C TYR A 219 13.26 4.93 -6.51
N GLY A 220 14.49 4.42 -6.39
CA GLY A 220 14.81 3.28 -5.53
C GLY A 220 14.83 1.94 -6.25
N SER A 221 14.62 1.89 -7.58
CA SER A 221 14.89 0.69 -8.35
C SER A 221 16.39 0.40 -8.43
N PHE A 222 16.75 -0.82 -8.82
CA PHE A 222 18.16 -1.19 -8.99
C PHE A 222 18.86 -0.37 -10.08
N ALA A 223 18.13 0.00 -11.14
CA ALA A 223 18.64 0.82 -12.25
C ALA A 223 18.56 2.34 -11.99
N ALA A 224 17.66 2.79 -11.13
CA ALA A 224 17.48 4.18 -10.73
C ALA A 224 17.48 4.31 -9.20
N PRO A 225 18.64 4.06 -8.55
CA PRO A 225 18.74 4.05 -7.10
C PRO A 225 18.57 5.44 -6.50
N ILE A 226 18.11 5.47 -5.25
CA ILE A 226 18.04 6.67 -4.43
C ILE A 226 19.45 7.16 -4.15
N VAL A 227 19.67 8.47 -4.28
CA VAL A 227 20.88 9.11 -3.80
C VAL A 227 20.73 9.38 -2.31
N LEU A 228 21.55 8.72 -1.49
CA LEU A 228 21.50 8.91 -0.03
C LEU A 228 22.38 10.09 0.40
N PRO A 229 21.93 10.95 1.33
CA PRO A 229 22.75 12.04 1.84
C PRO A 229 23.87 11.54 2.77
N ASN A 230 24.90 12.36 2.93
CA ASN A 230 25.83 12.25 4.05
C ASN A 230 25.20 12.86 5.31
N GLN A 231 25.00 12.07 6.36
CA GLN A 231 24.47 12.56 7.64
C GLN A 231 25.31 12.02 8.79
N THR A 232 25.94 12.93 9.54
CA THR A 232 26.82 12.57 10.67
C THR A 232 26.09 12.49 12.01
N SER A 233 24.84 12.94 12.08
CA SER A 233 24.00 12.93 13.29
C SER A 233 22.97 11.79 13.31
N GLY A 234 22.98 10.90 12.32
CA GLY A 234 22.00 9.83 12.13
C GLY A 234 21.01 10.09 10.99
N PRO A 235 20.36 9.04 10.46
CA PRO A 235 19.44 9.16 9.33
C PRO A 235 18.15 9.87 9.73
N THR A 236 17.89 11.06 9.16
CA THR A 236 16.65 11.84 9.37
C THR A 236 15.69 11.76 8.21
N ASN A 237 16.19 11.46 7.00
CA ASN A 237 15.34 11.27 5.83
C ASN A 237 14.46 10.03 6.01
N VAL A 238 13.18 10.15 5.70
CA VAL A 238 12.25 9.02 5.58
C VAL A 238 11.92 8.85 4.10
N TYR A 239 12.09 7.62 3.61
CA TYR A 239 11.80 7.20 2.26
C TYR A 239 10.55 6.34 2.28
N HIS A 240 9.57 6.70 1.46
CA HIS A 240 8.37 5.92 1.22
C HIS A 240 8.50 5.33 -0.18
N LEU A 241 8.56 4.01 -0.27
CA LEU A 241 8.72 3.24 -1.49
C LEU A 241 7.45 2.45 -1.75
N ILE A 242 7.05 2.37 -3.01
CA ILE A 242 5.79 1.74 -3.38
C ILE A 242 6.02 0.32 -3.90
N LEU A 243 5.22 -0.62 -3.40
CA LEU A 243 5.20 -2.01 -3.82
C LEU A 243 4.06 -2.21 -4.83
N ASN A 244 4.39 -2.62 -6.05
CA ASN A 244 3.43 -2.87 -7.13
C ASN A 244 2.40 -1.74 -7.35
N GLY A 245 2.92 -0.51 -7.44
CA GLY A 245 2.13 0.69 -7.73
C GLY A 245 0.95 0.90 -6.76
N SER A 246 -0.18 1.37 -7.29
CA SER A 246 -1.41 1.56 -6.50
C SER A 246 -2.12 0.25 -6.13
N THR A 247 -1.74 -0.87 -6.75
CA THR A 247 -2.38 -2.18 -6.52
C THR A 247 -1.85 -2.88 -5.27
N GLY A 248 -0.59 -2.67 -4.91
CA GLY A 248 0.06 -3.44 -3.85
C GLY A 248 0.33 -4.90 -4.25
N VAL A 249 1.07 -5.61 -3.41
CA VAL A 249 1.38 -7.03 -3.54
C VAL A 249 0.42 -7.83 -2.69
N ALA A 250 -0.42 -8.61 -3.35
CA ALA A 250 -1.34 -9.56 -2.71
C ALA A 250 -0.59 -10.81 -2.23
N LEU A 251 -0.77 -11.16 -0.96
CA LEU A 251 -0.31 -12.42 -0.36
C LEU A 251 -1.51 -13.18 0.21
N THR A 252 -1.70 -14.42 -0.23
CA THR A 252 -2.57 -15.37 0.47
C THR A 252 -1.80 -16.05 1.61
N THR A 253 -2.51 -16.66 2.56
CA THR A 253 -1.87 -17.33 3.70
C THR A 253 -0.83 -18.36 3.25
N GLY A 254 0.35 -18.31 3.85
CA GLY A 254 1.52 -19.13 3.50
C GLY A 254 2.40 -18.52 2.40
N GLN A 255 1.94 -17.49 1.67
CA GLN A 255 2.79 -16.78 0.72
C GLN A 255 3.70 -15.78 1.42
N THR A 256 4.88 -15.60 0.83
CA THR A 256 5.93 -14.73 1.33
C THR A 256 6.22 -13.61 0.34
N LEU A 257 6.52 -12.43 0.86
CA LEU A 257 7.22 -11.36 0.17
C LEU A 257 8.62 -11.20 0.78
N THR A 258 9.63 -11.37 -0.05
CA THR A 258 11.02 -11.11 0.30
C THR A 258 11.43 -9.76 -0.27
N ILE A 259 12.00 -8.89 0.55
CA ILE A 259 12.45 -7.54 0.18
C ILE A 259 13.94 -7.46 0.42
N ARG A 260 14.72 -7.00 -0.56
CA ARG A 260 16.16 -6.81 -0.45
C ARG A 260 16.52 -5.34 -0.64
N LEU A 261 17.34 -4.83 0.27
CA LEU A 261 17.93 -3.48 0.21
C LEU A 261 19.41 -3.62 -0.17
N TYR A 262 19.87 -2.71 -1.02
CA TYR A 262 21.22 -2.70 -1.58
C TYR A 262 21.83 -1.32 -1.42
N TRP A 263 23.10 -1.27 -1.04
CA TRP A 263 23.83 -0.01 -0.85
C TRP A 263 25.12 -0.01 -1.67
N ALA A 264 25.58 1.18 -2.02
CA ALA A 264 26.89 1.42 -2.61
C ALA A 264 27.38 2.83 -2.23
N CYS A 265 28.69 3.01 -2.09
CA CYS A 265 29.31 4.31 -1.97
C CYS A 265 30.75 4.32 -2.51
N GLY A 266 31.17 5.47 -3.00
CA GLY A 266 32.54 5.78 -3.38
C GLY A 266 33.43 6.14 -2.19
N SER A 267 34.60 6.73 -2.46
CA SER A 267 35.75 6.75 -1.54
C SER A 267 35.99 8.07 -0.82
N THR A 268 34.96 8.85 -0.49
CA THR A 268 35.14 10.03 0.38
C THR A 268 34.90 9.64 1.83
N GLY A 269 35.86 9.98 2.72
CA GLY A 269 35.82 9.74 4.16
C GLY A 269 36.09 8.28 4.60
N THR A 270 36.57 8.12 5.84
CA THR A 270 36.76 6.83 6.52
C THR A 270 36.56 7.02 8.03
N PRO A 271 35.87 6.11 8.75
CA PRO A 271 35.03 5.00 8.23
C PRO A 271 33.73 5.51 7.58
N ARG A 272 33.05 4.65 6.80
CA ARG A 272 31.81 4.96 6.08
C ARG A 272 30.74 3.93 6.39
N TYR A 273 29.66 4.34 7.05
CA TYR A 273 28.57 3.42 7.38
C TYR A 273 27.34 3.77 6.56
N ALA A 274 26.75 2.79 5.89
CA ALA A 274 25.34 2.91 5.54
C ALA A 274 24.54 2.74 6.84
N MET A 275 23.53 3.58 7.01
CA MET A 275 22.68 3.59 8.20
C MET A 275 21.26 3.21 7.78
N LEU A 276 20.61 2.36 8.56
CA LEU A 276 19.23 1.96 8.33
C LEU A 276 18.44 1.99 9.63
N LYS A 277 17.28 2.63 9.60
CA LYS A 277 16.39 2.75 10.76
C LYS A 277 14.93 2.69 10.31
N ASN A 278 14.05 2.25 11.20
CA ASN A 278 12.61 2.32 11.01
C ASN A 278 12.10 1.70 9.70
N VAL A 279 12.48 0.45 9.43
CA VAL A 279 11.93 -0.28 8.29
C VAL A 279 10.50 -0.68 8.61
N VAL A 280 9.53 -0.14 7.89
CA VAL A 280 8.10 -0.41 8.10
C VAL A 280 7.50 -0.91 6.81
N VAL A 281 6.84 -2.07 6.85
CA VAL A 281 6.00 -2.53 5.74
C VAL A 281 4.55 -2.18 6.08
N LYS A 282 3.88 -1.50 5.16
CA LYS A 282 2.49 -1.08 5.29
C LYS A 282 1.59 -1.86 4.35
N GLY A 283 0.34 -1.96 4.74
CA GLY A 283 -0.65 -2.71 3.98
C GLY A 283 -2.00 -2.78 4.67
N ALA A 284 -2.89 -3.57 4.10
CA ALA A 284 -4.24 -3.75 4.61
C ALA A 284 -4.68 -5.21 4.42
N PRO A 285 -5.62 -5.70 5.24
CA PRO A 285 -6.33 -6.94 4.94
C PRO A 285 -6.87 -6.89 3.51
N GLN A 286 -6.67 -7.96 2.73
CA GLN A 286 -7.42 -8.08 1.49
C GLN A 286 -8.81 -8.57 1.85
N ALA A 287 -9.81 -7.73 1.57
CA ALA A 287 -11.17 -8.24 1.42
C ALA A 287 -11.13 -9.24 0.27
N VAL A 288 -11.21 -10.52 0.59
CA VAL A 288 -11.61 -11.52 -0.40
C VAL A 288 -13.09 -11.26 -0.64
N THR A 289 -13.39 -10.31 -1.51
CA THR A 289 -14.70 -10.27 -2.13
C THR A 289 -14.72 -11.52 -2.99
N ALA A 290 -15.21 -12.62 -2.44
CA ALA A 290 -15.58 -13.76 -3.26
C ALA A 290 -16.73 -13.26 -4.14
N THR A 291 -16.40 -12.68 -5.29
CA THR A 291 -17.36 -12.43 -6.37
C THR A 291 -17.57 -13.73 -7.13
N ALA A 292 -17.83 -14.82 -6.41
CA ALA A 292 -18.68 -15.83 -6.98
C ALA A 292 -20.09 -15.33 -6.70
N PRO A 293 -20.91 -14.96 -7.70
CA PRO A 293 -22.34 -14.90 -7.45
C PRO A 293 -22.70 -16.23 -6.78
N ALA A 294 -23.46 -16.17 -5.69
CA ALA A 294 -24.04 -17.38 -5.10
C ALA A 294 -24.96 -17.98 -6.17
N GLN A 295 -24.43 -18.85 -7.02
CA GLN A 295 -25.22 -19.51 -8.04
C GLN A 295 -26.05 -20.55 -7.31
N LEU A 296 -27.38 -20.46 -7.41
CA LEU A 296 -28.26 -21.55 -6.98
C LEU A 296 -28.12 -22.67 -8.01
N ALA A 297 -27.05 -23.45 -7.90
CA ALA A 297 -26.75 -24.53 -8.83
C ALA A 297 -27.88 -25.57 -8.88
N GLU A 298 -28.64 -25.74 -7.79
CA GLU A 298 -29.72 -26.72 -7.74
C GLU A 298 -30.78 -26.38 -6.67
N VAL A 299 -32.07 -26.44 -7.04
CA VAL A 299 -33.19 -26.51 -6.09
C VAL A 299 -33.75 -27.91 -6.17
N GLN A 300 -33.69 -28.66 -5.07
CA GLN A 300 -34.20 -30.02 -4.96
C GLN A 300 -35.43 -30.06 -4.05
N LEU A 301 -36.46 -30.78 -4.51
CA LEU A 301 -37.72 -30.99 -3.81
C LEU A 301 -37.93 -32.50 -3.68
N TYR A 302 -37.91 -33.05 -2.47
CA TYR A 302 -38.12 -34.48 -2.27
C TYR A 302 -38.89 -34.81 -0.96
N PRO A 303 -39.85 -35.73 -0.99
CA PRO A 303 -40.37 -36.39 -2.19
C PRO A 303 -41.17 -35.42 -3.08
N ASN A 304 -41.08 -35.62 -4.40
CA ASN A 304 -41.89 -34.93 -5.39
C ASN A 304 -42.20 -35.93 -6.53
N PRO A 305 -43.44 -36.43 -6.67
CA PRO A 305 -44.67 -35.98 -5.99
C PRO A 305 -44.70 -36.20 -4.47
N THR A 306 -45.45 -35.37 -3.73
CA THR A 306 -45.74 -35.54 -2.30
C THR A 306 -47.21 -35.87 -2.08
N ALA A 307 -47.50 -36.94 -1.33
CA ALA A 307 -48.88 -37.42 -1.10
C ALA A 307 -49.56 -36.74 0.11
N ASP A 308 -48.78 -36.34 1.11
CA ASP A 308 -49.29 -35.70 2.33
C ASP A 308 -49.03 -34.18 2.34
N GLY A 309 -48.39 -33.65 1.29
CA GLY A 309 -48.00 -32.25 1.19
C GLY A 309 -46.72 -31.91 1.97
N ARG A 310 -46.04 -32.89 2.58
CA ARG A 310 -44.76 -32.67 3.26
C ARG A 310 -43.60 -33.01 2.33
N LEU A 311 -42.61 -32.12 2.28
CA LEU A 311 -41.41 -32.32 1.50
C LEU A 311 -40.21 -31.59 2.08
N THR A 312 -39.03 -32.01 1.64
CA THR A 312 -37.76 -31.33 1.90
C THR A 312 -37.42 -30.43 0.72
N LEU A 313 -37.18 -29.16 1.01
CA LEU A 313 -36.55 -28.20 0.10
C LEU A 313 -35.05 -28.17 0.43
N ALA A 314 -34.22 -28.72 -0.45
CA ALA A 314 -32.77 -28.61 -0.35
C ALA A 314 -32.24 -27.57 -1.34
N LEU A 315 -31.41 -26.66 -0.81
CA LEU A 315 -30.76 -25.55 -1.51
C LEU A 315 -29.24 -25.66 -1.31
N PRO A 316 -28.56 -26.64 -1.94
CA PRO A 316 -27.12 -26.79 -1.81
C PRO A 316 -26.40 -25.50 -2.20
N GLY A 317 -25.51 -25.03 -1.32
CA GLY A 317 -24.76 -23.80 -1.58
C GLY A 317 -25.46 -22.49 -1.18
N LEU A 318 -26.59 -22.53 -0.47
CA LEU A 318 -27.21 -21.33 0.11
C LEU A 318 -26.22 -20.59 1.03
N ARG A 319 -26.08 -19.27 0.84
CA ARG A 319 -25.19 -18.39 1.64
C ARG A 319 -25.85 -17.10 2.10
N GLU A 320 -27.10 -16.85 1.68
CA GLU A 320 -27.84 -15.63 1.99
C GLU A 320 -29.34 -15.91 2.22
N PRO A 321 -30.05 -15.06 2.95
CA PRO A 321 -31.50 -15.16 3.07
C PRO A 321 -32.18 -15.06 1.71
N THR A 322 -33.19 -15.90 1.47
CA THR A 322 -33.76 -16.10 0.14
C THR A 322 -35.28 -16.12 0.20
N GLN A 323 -35.95 -15.55 -0.80
CA GLN A 323 -37.41 -15.58 -0.88
C GLN A 323 -37.89 -16.87 -1.54
N LEU A 324 -38.78 -17.58 -0.87
CA LEU A 324 -39.53 -18.71 -1.39
C LEU A 324 -40.94 -18.27 -1.72
N ASN A 325 -41.40 -18.60 -2.92
CA ASN A 325 -42.75 -18.35 -3.38
C ASN A 325 -43.29 -19.63 -4.04
N ILE A 326 -44.49 -20.05 -3.67
CA ILE A 326 -45.18 -21.18 -4.30
C ILE A 326 -46.48 -20.66 -4.90
N SER A 327 -46.69 -20.88 -6.19
CA SER A 327 -47.89 -20.47 -6.90
C SER A 327 -48.56 -21.64 -7.62
N ASN A 328 -49.85 -21.51 -7.89
CA ASN A 328 -50.55 -22.42 -8.79
C ASN A 328 -50.23 -22.07 -10.26
N LEU A 329 -50.71 -22.89 -11.21
CA LEU A 329 -50.51 -22.67 -12.65
C LEU A 329 -51.14 -21.36 -13.19
N LEU A 330 -52.08 -20.76 -12.46
CA LEU A 330 -52.67 -19.46 -12.78
C LEU A 330 -51.83 -18.29 -12.25
N GLY A 331 -50.68 -18.56 -11.64
CA GLY A 331 -49.79 -17.54 -11.07
C GLY A 331 -50.24 -16.99 -9.72
N GLN A 332 -51.31 -17.52 -9.13
CA GLN A 332 -51.76 -17.10 -7.80
C GLN A 332 -50.81 -17.66 -6.74
N ARG A 333 -50.31 -16.78 -5.87
CA ARG A 333 -49.40 -17.13 -4.77
C ARG A 333 -50.14 -17.84 -3.65
N MET A 334 -49.76 -19.09 -3.40
CA MET A 334 -50.35 -19.99 -2.40
C MET A 334 -49.51 -20.07 -1.12
N TYR A 335 -48.19 -19.87 -1.22
CA TYR A 335 -47.29 -19.84 -0.07
C TYR A 335 -46.14 -18.87 -0.31
N ALA A 336 -45.67 -18.21 0.74
CA ALA A 336 -44.50 -17.34 0.70
C ALA A 336 -43.73 -17.41 2.02
N ALA A 337 -42.41 -17.47 1.95
CA ALA A 337 -41.54 -17.42 3.11
C ALA A 337 -40.18 -16.78 2.78
N THR A 338 -39.50 -16.29 3.80
CA THR A 338 -38.07 -15.95 3.71
C THR A 338 -37.29 -17.07 4.39
N LEU A 339 -36.45 -17.76 3.62
CA LEU A 339 -35.58 -18.81 4.12
C LEU A 339 -34.29 -18.17 4.67
N PRO A 340 -33.81 -18.56 5.86
CA PRO A 340 -32.53 -18.08 6.38
C PRO A 340 -31.35 -18.63 5.56
N ALA A 341 -30.18 -18.00 5.66
CA ALA A 341 -28.97 -18.42 4.95
C ALA A 341 -28.43 -19.81 5.35
N SER A 342 -28.95 -20.39 6.44
CA SER A 342 -28.64 -21.72 6.97
C SER A 342 -29.80 -22.18 7.85
N PRO A 343 -30.18 -23.47 7.87
CA PRO A 343 -29.56 -24.59 7.15
C PRO A 343 -29.91 -24.62 5.64
N SER A 344 -29.10 -25.33 4.83
CA SER A 344 -29.30 -25.48 3.38
C SER A 344 -30.40 -26.50 3.00
N SER A 345 -31.20 -26.94 3.97
CA SER A 345 -32.29 -27.89 3.80
C SER A 345 -33.38 -27.55 4.81
N GLN A 346 -34.63 -27.47 4.36
CA GLN A 346 -35.78 -27.12 5.20
C GLN A 346 -36.97 -28.03 4.90
N GLN A 347 -37.70 -28.42 5.95
CA GLN A 347 -39.00 -29.08 5.82
C GLN A 347 -40.07 -28.05 5.45
N LEU A 348 -40.86 -28.37 4.42
CA LEU A 348 -42.03 -27.62 4.02
C LEU A 348 -43.27 -28.48 4.26
N ASP A 349 -44.23 -27.91 5.00
CA ASP A 349 -45.56 -28.49 5.17
C ASP A 349 -46.56 -27.69 4.32
N LEU A 350 -47.00 -28.30 3.23
CA LEU A 350 -48.00 -27.79 2.29
C LEU A 350 -49.27 -28.65 2.32
N SER A 351 -49.50 -29.38 3.42
CA SER A 351 -50.68 -30.24 3.61
C SER A 351 -52.00 -29.47 3.49
N ALA A 352 -51.99 -28.15 3.74
CA ALA A 352 -53.16 -27.29 3.60
C ALA A 352 -53.49 -26.88 2.14
N LEU A 353 -52.57 -27.08 1.19
CA LEU A 353 -52.82 -26.76 -0.22
C LEU A 353 -53.64 -27.89 -0.88
N PRO A 354 -54.51 -27.61 -1.87
CA PRO A 354 -55.20 -28.66 -2.63
C PRO A 354 -54.24 -29.60 -3.37
N THR A 355 -54.70 -30.79 -3.74
CA THR A 355 -53.98 -31.69 -4.66
C THR A 355 -53.85 -31.01 -6.02
N GLY A 356 -52.66 -31.02 -6.61
CA GLY A 356 -52.41 -30.33 -7.87
C GLY A 356 -50.95 -30.03 -8.14
N VAL A 357 -50.74 -29.24 -9.19
CA VAL A 357 -49.44 -28.82 -9.69
C VAL A 357 -49.14 -27.38 -9.28
N TYR A 358 -47.94 -27.17 -8.78
CA TYR A 358 -47.45 -25.88 -8.29
C TYR A 358 -46.08 -25.52 -8.86
N LEU A 359 -45.81 -24.22 -8.97
CA LEU A 359 -44.50 -23.67 -9.28
C LEU A 359 -43.84 -23.20 -7.99
N VAL A 360 -42.66 -23.72 -7.69
CA VAL A 360 -41.80 -23.30 -6.59
C VAL A 360 -40.74 -22.37 -7.14
N GLN A 361 -40.76 -21.12 -6.71
CA GLN A 361 -39.84 -20.07 -7.11
C GLN A 361 -38.96 -19.70 -5.92
N VAL A 362 -37.66 -19.80 -6.10
CA VAL A 362 -36.64 -19.43 -5.10
C VAL A 362 -35.86 -18.26 -5.67
N ARG A 363 -35.86 -17.12 -4.98
CA ARG A 363 -35.20 -15.89 -5.42
C ARG A 363 -34.19 -15.40 -4.40
N LEU A 364 -32.94 -15.33 -4.83
CA LEU A 364 -31.81 -14.81 -4.07
C LEU A 364 -31.90 -13.29 -3.92
N ALA A 365 -31.24 -12.76 -2.90
CA ALA A 365 -31.11 -11.31 -2.71
C ALA A 365 -30.29 -10.68 -3.84
N SER A 366 -29.38 -11.45 -4.45
CA SER A 366 -28.66 -11.10 -5.68
C SER A 366 -29.56 -10.88 -6.91
N GLY A 367 -30.82 -11.31 -6.86
CA GLY A 367 -31.80 -11.20 -7.95
C GLY A 367 -31.89 -12.45 -8.82
N GLU A 368 -30.99 -13.43 -8.68
CA GLU A 368 -31.07 -14.73 -9.33
C GLU A 368 -32.31 -15.52 -8.86
N GLN A 369 -32.95 -16.21 -9.79
CA GLN A 369 -34.19 -16.94 -9.54
C GLN A 369 -34.16 -18.33 -10.16
N VAL A 370 -34.56 -19.33 -9.37
CA VAL A 370 -34.76 -20.70 -9.83
C VAL A 370 -36.22 -21.08 -9.67
N VAL A 371 -36.77 -21.72 -10.69
CA VAL A 371 -38.15 -22.26 -10.69
C VAL A 371 -38.09 -23.78 -10.77
N ARG A 372 -38.95 -24.45 -9.99
CA ARG A 372 -39.15 -25.89 -10.00
C ARG A 372 -40.64 -26.23 -9.99
N HIS A 373 -40.96 -27.38 -10.55
CA HIS A 373 -42.30 -27.95 -10.51
C HIS A 373 -42.44 -28.80 -9.24
N LEU A 374 -43.56 -28.64 -8.53
CA LEU A 374 -43.99 -29.46 -7.40
C LEU A 374 -45.35 -30.08 -7.70
N VAL A 375 -45.48 -31.38 -7.43
CA VAL A 375 -46.75 -32.12 -7.54
C VAL A 375 -47.19 -32.56 -6.15
N ARG A 376 -48.39 -32.16 -5.73
CA ARG A 376 -49.09 -32.69 -4.55
C ARG A 376 -50.18 -33.64 -5.03
N GLN A 377 -50.08 -34.91 -4.67
CA GLN A 377 -51.04 -35.96 -5.09
C GLN A 377 -52.18 -36.14 -4.08
#